data_AF-A0A3M2DD82-F1
#
_entry.id   AF-A0A3M2DD82-F1
#
_cell.length_a   1.000
_cell.length_b   1.000
_cell.length_c   1.000
_cell.angle_alpha   90.00
_cell.angle_beta   90.00
_cell.angle_gamma   90.00
#
_symmetry.space_group_name_H-M   'P 1'
#
loop_
_entity.id
_entity.type
_entity.pdbx_description
1 polymer ?
#
loop_
_entity_poly.entity_id
_entity_poly.type
_entity_poly.pdbx_seq_one_letter_code
_entity_poly.pdbx_strand_id
1 'polypeptide(L)'
;MTQAAILLKMLRVKFYVKTLCVNLMLSLAVVAPSVVATALACVKSVIFGDQVSMKFSHLLANQPLRNTRYSFPRFCLLCLLSYAFLSLNLAYGQDILKPHQPITFLLAPEEERTFVLQLKEDDFAEIFWIADRDLSLSFSLYDPSGQDLLENGFSAINDVDDSIPFVAQTSGDYKFTIKSNESRDKESQKITLQYTDTLKLPSKISERAFRKINGYDVKILNSAEEEKSTLLIEKGGRPKLVLKDVFLLSRFYFSDDVKHAYSAKERRSAMLMKSTLDKTGDGTPDVAVEHYSGGAHCCYTMMFFELGETLKPRKPISTGNARMIAIGKNPKGGLRFETADDTFAYWVTSFAQSPMPTVILEFQEGVLRPNFKLMRKPAPSLTKLKNKARVIRKKISLEPYKGVDDPSSGFEVVFWDEMLDLIYSGHEELAWQYLDLVWPAQKQGKAIFQKDFMEQLSKSQFWQMIEKEKKTTEKKDSNPR
;
A
#
# COMPACT_ATOMS: atom_id res chain seq x y z
N MET A 1 38.09 29.19 -9.01
CA MET A 1 37.03 28.99 -10.03
C MET A 1 37.29 29.96 -11.17
N THR A 2 37.42 29.48 -12.40
CA THR A 2 37.76 30.28 -13.59
C THR A 2 36.53 31.00 -14.17
N GLN A 3 36.74 32.15 -14.84
CA GLN A 3 35.66 32.95 -15.47
C GLN A 3 34.74 32.14 -16.40
N ALA A 4 35.26 31.08 -17.03
CA ALA A 4 34.48 30.14 -17.83
C ALA A 4 33.37 29.42 -17.03
N ALA A 5 33.60 29.10 -15.76
CA ALA A 5 32.60 28.43 -14.90
C ALA A 5 31.45 29.38 -14.49
N ILE A 6 31.72 30.69 -14.42
CA ILE A 6 30.70 31.72 -14.16
C ILE A 6 29.83 31.92 -15.39
N LEU A 7 30.44 32.00 -16.58
CA LEU A 7 29.71 32.13 -17.85
C LEU A 7 28.81 30.90 -18.12
N LEU A 8 29.30 29.70 -17.83
CA LEU A 8 28.52 28.45 -17.98
C LEU A 8 27.34 28.39 -16.97
N LYS A 9 27.53 28.89 -15.74
CA LYS A 9 26.44 29.04 -14.76
C LYS A 9 25.41 30.05 -15.23
N MET A 10 25.81 31.20 -15.76
CA MET A 10 24.89 32.21 -16.28
C MET A 10 24.10 31.73 -17.50
N LEU A 11 24.73 30.96 -18.40
CA LEU A 11 24.06 30.34 -19.55
C LEU A 11 23.06 29.25 -19.12
N ARG A 12 23.41 28.43 -18.11
CA ARG A 12 22.47 27.45 -17.52
C ARG A 12 21.28 28.13 -16.84
N VAL A 13 21.49 29.25 -16.14
CA VAL A 13 20.40 30.04 -15.54
C VAL A 13 19.48 30.63 -16.61
N LYS A 14 20.03 31.19 -17.70
CA LYS A 14 19.21 31.70 -18.82
C LYS A 14 18.39 30.59 -19.49
N PHE A 15 18.95 29.41 -19.66
CA PHE A 15 18.24 28.26 -20.23
C PHE A 15 17.14 27.77 -19.28
N TYR A 16 17.43 27.65 -17.98
CA TYR A 16 16.48 27.20 -16.98
C TYR A 16 15.28 28.16 -16.83
N VAL A 17 15.53 29.47 -16.84
CA VAL A 17 14.46 30.49 -16.80
C VAL A 17 13.58 30.41 -18.05
N LYS A 18 14.16 30.17 -19.23
CA LYS A 18 13.40 30.06 -20.48
C LYS A 18 12.49 28.82 -20.48
N THR A 19 13.00 27.67 -20.01
CA THR A 19 12.20 26.44 -19.89
C THR A 19 11.11 26.55 -18.81
N LEU A 20 11.42 27.17 -17.67
CA LEU A 20 10.45 27.39 -16.60
C LEU A 20 9.31 28.30 -17.04
N CYS A 21 9.61 29.39 -17.76
CA CYS A 21 8.60 30.28 -18.31
C CYS A 21 7.71 29.59 -19.35
N VAL A 22 8.27 28.74 -20.23
CA VAL A 22 7.50 28.01 -21.23
C VAL A 22 6.56 27.00 -20.58
N ASN A 23 7.04 26.24 -19.59
CA ASN A 23 6.20 25.28 -18.87
C ASN A 23 5.10 25.96 -18.05
N LEU A 24 5.42 27.08 -17.38
CA LEU A 24 4.42 27.88 -16.65
C LEU A 24 3.36 28.46 -17.59
N MET A 25 3.75 28.90 -18.79
CA MET A 25 2.84 29.41 -19.82
C MET A 25 1.93 28.32 -20.40
N LEU A 26 2.46 27.10 -20.60
CA LEU A 26 1.67 25.95 -21.06
C LEU A 26 0.61 25.54 -20.02
N SER A 27 0.95 25.57 -18.74
CA SER A 27 0.00 25.30 -17.66
C SER A 27 -1.09 26.38 -17.54
N LEU A 28 -0.74 27.66 -17.73
CA LEU A 28 -1.69 28.78 -17.68
C LEU A 28 -2.63 28.83 -18.89
N ALA A 29 -2.21 28.31 -20.05
CA ALA A 29 -3.01 28.29 -21.28
C ALA A 29 -4.24 27.38 -21.19
N VAL A 30 -4.20 26.37 -20.31
CA VAL A 30 -5.32 25.45 -20.06
C VAL A 30 -6.39 26.08 -19.17
N VAL A 31 -6.00 27.00 -18.28
CA VAL A 31 -6.88 27.50 -17.21
C VAL A 31 -7.48 28.88 -17.51
N ALA A 32 -6.76 29.75 -18.25
CA ALA A 32 -7.24 31.10 -18.57
C ALA A 32 -6.67 31.63 -19.92
N PRO A 33 -7.26 31.24 -21.07
CA PRO A 33 -6.71 31.55 -22.40
C PRO A 33 -6.57 33.05 -22.71
N SER A 34 -7.47 33.87 -22.18
CA SER A 34 -7.48 35.33 -22.37
C SER A 34 -6.31 36.04 -21.67
N VAL A 35 -5.84 35.51 -20.53
CA VAL A 35 -4.70 36.05 -19.77
C VAL A 35 -3.38 35.71 -20.47
N VAL A 36 -3.31 34.54 -21.11
CA VAL A 36 -2.13 34.06 -21.84
C VAL A 36 -1.86 34.90 -23.08
N ALA A 37 -2.89 35.35 -23.81
CA ALA A 37 -2.73 36.23 -24.97
C ALA A 37 -2.07 37.58 -24.61
N THR A 38 -2.48 38.17 -23.48
CA THR A 38 -1.91 39.44 -22.98
C THR A 38 -0.48 39.26 -22.47
N ALA A 39 -0.19 38.14 -21.79
CA ALA A 39 1.17 37.80 -21.34
C ALA A 39 2.12 37.54 -22.53
N LEU A 40 1.66 36.86 -23.58
CA LEU A 40 2.44 36.61 -24.81
C LEU A 40 2.77 37.90 -25.57
N ALA A 41 1.82 38.84 -25.65
CA ALA A 41 2.06 40.15 -26.27
C ALA A 41 3.13 40.95 -25.48
N CYS A 42 3.12 40.86 -24.15
CA CYS A 42 4.08 41.53 -23.28
C CYS A 42 5.49 40.90 -23.35
N VAL A 43 5.57 39.57 -23.43
CA VAL A 43 6.85 38.85 -23.57
C VAL A 43 7.45 39.04 -24.97
N LYS A 44 6.62 39.11 -26.04
CA LYS A 44 7.10 39.42 -27.40
C LYS A 44 7.75 40.79 -27.49
N SER A 45 7.17 41.83 -26.87
CA SER A 45 7.75 43.19 -26.94
C SER A 45 9.04 43.34 -26.15
N VAL A 46 9.21 42.57 -25.05
CA VAL A 46 10.41 42.62 -24.20
C VAL A 46 11.55 41.75 -24.76
N ILE A 47 11.24 40.63 -25.41
CA ILE A 47 12.27 39.71 -25.92
C ILE A 47 12.70 40.05 -27.36
N PHE A 48 11.79 40.53 -28.20
CA PHE A 48 12.04 40.65 -29.64
C PHE A 48 12.16 42.07 -30.20
N GLY A 49 12.10 43.11 -29.35
CA GLY A 49 12.43 44.51 -29.68
C GLY A 49 12.14 44.93 -31.13
N ASP A 50 10.98 45.54 -31.38
CA ASP A 50 10.52 45.93 -32.71
C ASP A 50 11.61 46.57 -33.60
N GLN A 51 11.92 45.92 -34.72
CA GLN A 51 12.41 46.57 -35.94
C GLN A 51 11.67 45.99 -37.16
N VAL A 52 10.78 46.81 -37.70
CA VAL A 52 10.23 46.73 -39.06
C VAL A 52 11.24 47.41 -40.03
N SER A 53 11.42 46.80 -41.20
CA SER A 53 12.46 47.07 -42.22
C SER A 53 12.33 48.40 -42.99
N MET A 54 13.45 49.05 -43.37
CA MET A 54 13.81 49.39 -44.78
C MET A 54 15.14 50.18 -44.93
N LYS A 55 15.67 50.11 -46.17
CA LYS A 55 16.98 50.49 -46.75
C LYS A 55 17.55 51.92 -46.50
N PHE A 56 18.85 51.99 -46.82
CA PHE A 56 19.72 53.11 -47.25
C PHE A 56 20.66 53.77 -46.23
N SER A 57 21.94 53.62 -46.54
CA SER A 57 23.11 54.28 -45.98
C SER A 57 23.24 55.73 -46.45
N HIS A 58 23.33 56.68 -45.52
CA HIS A 58 24.34 57.74 -45.39
C HIS A 58 23.87 58.82 -44.39
N LEU A 59 24.88 59.50 -43.81
CA LEU A 59 24.86 60.77 -43.06
C LEU A 59 24.65 60.73 -41.53
N LEU A 60 25.73 61.17 -40.89
CA LEU A 60 25.90 61.61 -39.52
C LEU A 60 24.93 62.75 -39.17
N ALA A 61 24.38 62.75 -37.95
CA ALA A 61 24.50 63.84 -36.96
C ALA A 61 23.42 63.77 -35.85
N ASN A 62 23.89 63.81 -34.60
CA ASN A 62 23.30 64.45 -33.41
C ASN A 62 21.78 64.34 -33.15
N GLN A 63 21.40 63.42 -32.26
CA GLN A 63 20.25 63.57 -31.34
C GLN A 63 20.56 62.88 -30.00
N PRO A 64 20.14 63.44 -28.85
CA PRO A 64 20.44 62.90 -27.53
C PRO A 64 19.53 61.71 -27.18
N LEU A 65 20.11 60.69 -26.54
CA LEU A 65 19.39 59.56 -25.94
C LEU A 65 18.36 60.07 -24.93
N ARG A 66 17.08 60.04 -25.31
CA ARG A 66 15.97 60.21 -24.35
C ARG A 66 15.88 58.96 -23.47
N ASN A 67 16.00 59.19 -22.17
CA ASN A 67 15.65 58.27 -21.09
C ASN A 67 14.26 57.64 -21.29
N THR A 68 14.19 56.45 -21.86
CA THR A 68 13.04 55.56 -21.67
C THR A 68 13.26 54.76 -20.38
N ARG A 69 12.77 55.32 -19.27
CA ARG A 69 12.60 54.58 -18.03
C ARG A 69 11.59 53.46 -18.30
N TYR A 70 12.05 52.27 -18.66
CA TYR A 70 11.21 51.08 -18.60
C TYR A 70 10.84 50.85 -17.14
N SER A 71 9.55 50.99 -16.84
CA SER A 71 9.01 50.85 -15.50
C SER A 71 9.07 49.37 -15.06
N PHE A 72 10.24 48.96 -14.54
CA PHE A 72 10.47 47.74 -13.76
C PHE A 72 9.37 47.44 -12.69
N PRO A 73 8.73 48.44 -12.02
CA PRO A 73 7.68 48.14 -11.04
C PRO A 73 6.45 47.41 -11.59
N ARG A 74 6.11 47.53 -12.88
CA ARG A 74 4.89 46.89 -13.42
C ARG A 74 5.03 45.38 -13.62
N PHE A 75 6.24 44.89 -13.91
CA PHE A 75 6.49 43.46 -14.10
C PHE A 75 6.56 42.72 -12.75
N CYS A 76 7.20 43.32 -11.73
CA CYS A 76 7.17 42.79 -10.37
C CYS A 76 5.75 42.72 -9.80
N LEU A 77 4.91 43.73 -10.08
CA LEU A 77 3.53 43.74 -9.58
C LEU A 77 2.68 42.61 -10.20
N LEU A 78 2.83 42.32 -11.50
CA LEU A 78 2.12 41.21 -12.16
C LEU A 78 2.60 39.83 -11.68
N CYS A 79 3.91 39.65 -11.43
CA CYS A 79 4.43 38.42 -10.82
C CYS A 79 3.96 38.26 -9.37
N LEU A 80 3.92 39.34 -8.59
CA LEU A 80 3.40 39.30 -7.21
C LEU A 80 1.89 39.06 -7.18
N LEU A 81 1.13 39.63 -8.11
CA LEU A 81 -0.32 39.40 -8.21
C LEU A 81 -0.65 37.99 -8.70
N SER A 82 0.12 37.44 -9.63
CA SER A 82 -0.05 36.04 -10.06
C SER A 82 0.39 35.05 -8.98
N TYR A 83 1.46 35.33 -8.25
CA TYR A 83 1.84 34.54 -7.07
C TYR A 83 0.79 34.66 -5.96
N ALA A 84 0.25 35.86 -5.72
CA ALA A 84 -0.84 36.10 -4.78
C ALA A 84 -2.11 35.33 -5.20
N PHE A 85 -2.51 35.38 -6.48
CA PHE A 85 -3.66 34.62 -7.01
C PHE A 85 -3.45 33.11 -6.94
N LEU A 86 -2.22 32.62 -7.17
CA LEU A 86 -1.89 31.20 -7.03
C LEU A 86 -1.93 30.77 -5.56
N SER A 87 -1.44 31.61 -4.64
CA SER A 87 -1.51 31.37 -3.20
C SER A 87 -2.92 31.53 -2.62
N LEU A 88 -3.77 32.39 -3.20
CA LEU A 88 -5.18 32.55 -2.83
C LEU A 88 -6.05 31.40 -3.35
N ASN A 89 -5.74 30.83 -4.52
CA ASN A 89 -6.38 29.60 -5.00
C ASN A 89 -5.86 28.34 -4.29
N LEU A 90 -4.62 28.35 -3.78
CA LEU A 90 -4.12 27.31 -2.85
C LEU A 90 -4.69 27.48 -1.43
N ALA A 91 -5.23 28.65 -1.10
CA ALA A 91 -6.04 28.91 0.07
C ALA A 91 -7.55 28.74 -0.21
N TYR A 92 -7.91 27.94 -1.23
CA TYR A 92 -9.22 27.28 -1.24
C TYR A 92 -9.35 26.59 0.12
N GLY A 93 -10.30 27.07 0.92
CA GLY A 93 -10.44 26.69 2.32
C GLY A 93 -10.39 25.18 2.44
N GLN A 94 -9.40 24.66 3.17
CA GLN A 94 -9.47 23.27 3.58
C GLN A 94 -10.79 23.10 4.32
N ASP A 95 -11.62 22.18 3.85
CA ASP A 95 -12.89 21.90 4.49
C ASP A 95 -12.59 21.25 5.84
N ILE A 96 -12.65 22.05 6.90
CA ILE A 96 -12.46 21.58 8.27
C ILE A 96 -13.72 20.82 8.66
N LEU A 97 -13.58 19.52 8.87
CA LEU A 97 -14.66 18.69 9.37
C LEU A 97 -14.77 18.89 10.89
N LYS A 98 -15.96 19.23 11.37
CA LYS A 98 -16.27 19.40 12.80
C LYS A 98 -17.14 18.24 13.30
N PRO A 99 -17.00 17.84 14.57
CA PRO A 99 -17.74 16.70 15.09
C PRO A 99 -19.23 17.02 15.09
N HIS A 100 -20.04 16.05 14.65
CA HIS A 100 -21.50 16.13 14.53
C HIS A 100 -22.02 17.23 13.58
N GLN A 101 -21.19 17.71 12.65
CA GLN A 101 -21.57 18.70 11.65
C GLN A 101 -21.45 18.12 10.24
N PRO A 102 -22.56 17.66 9.63
CA PRO A 102 -22.52 17.09 8.29
C PRO A 102 -22.21 18.16 7.24
N ILE A 103 -21.34 17.80 6.30
CA ILE A 103 -21.01 18.59 5.11
C ILE A 103 -21.54 17.85 3.90
N THR A 104 -22.35 18.53 3.08
CA THR A 104 -22.89 17.98 1.84
C THR A 104 -22.23 18.67 0.65
N PHE A 105 -21.75 17.88 -0.32
CA PHE A 105 -21.09 18.37 -1.52
C PHE A 105 -21.41 17.49 -2.73
N LEU A 106 -21.10 18.00 -3.93
CA LEU A 106 -21.11 17.23 -5.16
C LEU A 106 -19.68 16.76 -5.45
N LEU A 107 -19.52 15.48 -5.79
CA LEU A 107 -18.26 14.87 -6.17
C LEU A 107 -18.36 14.38 -7.61
N ALA A 108 -17.64 15.03 -8.53
CA ALA A 108 -17.56 14.59 -9.92
C ALA A 108 -16.76 13.28 -10.07
N PRO A 109 -16.92 12.54 -11.19
CA PRO A 109 -16.10 11.36 -11.44
C PRO A 109 -14.60 11.70 -11.43
N GLU A 110 -13.79 10.82 -10.83
CA GLU A 110 -12.35 11.02 -10.59
C GLU A 110 -11.97 12.25 -9.75
N GLU A 111 -12.95 13.04 -9.26
CA GLU A 111 -12.70 14.13 -8.33
C GLU A 111 -12.28 13.57 -6.97
N GLU A 112 -11.32 14.26 -6.37
CA GLU A 112 -10.83 14.01 -5.04
C GLU A 112 -11.11 15.24 -4.16
N ARG A 113 -11.62 15.01 -2.95
CA ARG A 113 -11.76 16.05 -1.92
C ARG A 113 -11.05 15.66 -0.65
N THR A 114 -10.43 16.66 -0.02
CA THR A 114 -9.69 16.49 1.22
C THR A 114 -10.30 17.36 2.32
N PHE A 115 -10.54 16.73 3.46
CA PHE A 115 -11.07 17.32 4.68
C PHE A 115 -10.02 17.26 5.78
N VAL A 116 -10.02 18.24 6.68
CA VAL A 116 -9.11 18.29 7.82
C VAL A 116 -9.87 18.06 9.11
N LEU A 117 -9.39 17.11 9.92
CA LEU A 117 -9.84 16.87 11.28
C LEU A 117 -8.75 17.35 12.24
N GLN A 118 -9.10 18.24 13.17
CA GLN A 118 -8.16 18.75 14.17
C GLN A 118 -8.36 17.96 15.46
N LEU A 119 -7.46 17.01 15.73
CA LEU A 119 -7.59 16.04 16.81
C LEU A 119 -6.43 16.16 17.79
N LYS A 120 -6.70 15.90 19.06
CA LYS A 120 -5.68 15.69 20.09
C LYS A 120 -5.28 14.22 20.12
N GLU A 121 -4.12 13.94 20.69
CA GLU A 121 -3.71 12.58 21.02
C GLU A 121 -4.80 11.90 21.87
N ASP A 122 -5.13 10.66 21.51
CA ASP A 122 -6.21 9.84 22.07
C ASP A 122 -7.65 10.28 21.76
N ASP A 123 -7.86 11.34 20.97
CA ASP A 123 -9.20 11.66 20.50
C ASP A 123 -9.71 10.51 19.60
N PHE A 124 -10.93 10.08 19.85
CA PHE A 124 -11.65 9.15 18.98
C PHE A 124 -12.34 9.94 17.87
N ALA A 125 -12.33 9.38 16.65
CA ALA A 125 -13.13 9.87 15.56
C ALA A 125 -13.69 8.70 14.75
N GLU A 126 -14.97 8.75 14.40
CA GLU A 126 -15.57 7.84 13.43
C GLU A 126 -16.24 8.63 12.33
N ILE A 127 -15.66 8.54 11.13
CA ILE A 127 -16.07 9.28 9.93
C ILE A 127 -17.15 8.47 9.24
N PHE A 128 -18.32 9.07 8.98
CA PHE A 128 -19.43 8.49 8.24
C PHE A 128 -19.67 9.23 6.93
N TRP A 129 -20.15 8.51 5.93
CA TRP A 129 -20.65 9.13 4.71
C TRP A 129 -21.97 8.51 4.27
N ILE A 130 -22.70 9.30 3.49
CA ILE A 130 -23.89 8.87 2.78
C ILE A 130 -23.68 9.23 1.32
N ALA A 131 -23.75 8.21 0.47
CA ALA A 131 -23.64 8.32 -0.99
C ALA A 131 -24.77 7.49 -1.65
N ASP A 132 -24.99 7.72 -2.94
CA ASP A 132 -25.89 6.87 -3.72
C ASP A 132 -25.33 5.45 -3.82
N ARG A 133 -26.22 4.45 -3.80
CA ARG A 133 -25.90 3.01 -3.55
C ARG A 133 -24.94 2.35 -4.53
N ASP A 134 -24.65 3.00 -5.65
CA ASP A 134 -23.82 2.45 -6.74
C ASP A 134 -22.51 3.22 -6.93
N LEU A 135 -22.13 4.06 -5.96
CA LEU A 135 -20.91 4.85 -6.06
C LEU A 135 -19.69 4.09 -5.55
N SER A 136 -18.70 3.92 -6.42
CA SER A 136 -17.38 3.43 -6.04
C SER A 136 -16.53 4.58 -5.50
N LEU A 137 -16.21 4.52 -4.21
CA LEU A 137 -15.36 5.49 -3.52
C LEU A 137 -14.04 4.85 -3.09
N SER A 138 -12.96 5.63 -3.11
CA SER A 138 -11.72 5.32 -2.40
C SER A 138 -11.46 6.35 -1.31
N PHE A 139 -10.82 5.91 -0.24
CA PHE A 139 -10.55 6.71 0.94
C PHE A 139 -9.08 6.62 1.34
N SER A 140 -8.52 7.75 1.82
CA SER A 140 -7.23 7.79 2.50
C SER A 140 -7.37 8.60 3.79
N LEU A 141 -6.62 8.23 4.82
CA LEU A 141 -6.57 8.98 6.08
C LEU A 141 -5.11 9.17 6.46
N TYR A 142 -4.62 10.40 6.41
CA TYR A 142 -3.24 10.73 6.74
C TYR A 142 -3.15 11.33 8.14
N ASP A 143 -2.16 10.88 8.89
CA ASP A 143 -1.81 11.50 10.18
C ASP A 143 -1.07 12.84 9.99
N PRO A 144 -0.79 13.59 11.07
CA PRO A 144 -0.06 14.86 10.99
C PRO A 144 1.36 14.75 10.41
N SER A 145 1.96 13.55 10.38
CA SER A 145 3.26 13.29 9.76
C SER A 145 3.17 13.01 8.25
N GLY A 146 1.95 12.80 7.73
CA GLY A 146 1.66 12.44 6.35
C GLY A 146 1.66 10.93 6.10
N GLN A 147 1.64 10.10 7.14
CA GLN A 147 1.52 8.65 7.01
C GLN A 147 0.06 8.25 6.76
N ASP A 148 -0.19 7.46 5.70
CA ASP A 148 -1.51 6.88 5.44
C ASP A 148 -1.82 5.77 6.47
N LEU A 149 -2.86 5.99 7.27
CA LEU A 149 -3.33 5.08 8.31
C LEU A 149 -4.15 3.91 7.76
N LEU A 150 -4.74 4.05 6.56
CA LEU A 150 -5.55 3.02 5.91
C LEU A 150 -4.64 2.06 5.10
N GLU A 151 -3.69 2.59 4.33
CA GLU A 151 -2.78 1.78 3.50
C GLU A 151 -1.91 0.82 4.32
N ASN A 152 -1.67 1.12 5.59
CA ASN A 152 -0.90 0.27 6.51
C ASN A 152 -1.62 -1.02 6.96
N GLY A 153 -2.57 -1.52 6.17
CA GLY A 153 -3.15 -2.87 6.28
C GLY A 153 -4.42 -2.96 7.10
N PHE A 154 -4.90 -1.87 7.69
CA PHE A 154 -6.22 -1.83 8.34
C PHE A 154 -7.35 -1.48 7.36
N SER A 155 -7.04 -0.90 6.19
CA SER A 155 -8.05 -0.66 5.14
C SER A 155 -8.67 -1.93 4.58
N ALA A 156 -7.93 -3.06 4.53
CA ALA A 156 -8.46 -4.31 3.99
C ALA A 156 -9.56 -4.94 4.87
N ILE A 157 -9.67 -4.49 6.12
CA ILE A 157 -10.72 -4.86 7.06
C ILE A 157 -11.94 -3.93 6.91
N ASN A 158 -11.76 -2.81 6.21
CA ASN A 158 -12.75 -1.78 6.00
C ASN A 158 -13.14 -1.74 4.51
N ASP A 159 -13.72 -2.79 3.96
CA ASP A 159 -14.59 -2.64 2.78
C ASP A 159 -15.82 -1.87 3.28
N VAL A 160 -15.71 -0.54 3.25
CA VAL A 160 -16.35 0.28 4.27
C VAL A 160 -17.82 0.53 3.95
N ASP A 161 -18.70 -0.28 4.53
CA ASP A 161 -20.14 -0.03 4.54
C ASP A 161 -20.50 1.11 5.52
N ASP A 162 -20.05 2.34 5.23
CA ASP A 162 -20.54 3.63 5.79
C ASP A 162 -19.69 4.32 6.86
N SER A 163 -18.65 3.70 7.46
CA SER A 163 -17.83 4.43 8.46
C SER A 163 -16.41 3.91 8.76
N ILE A 164 -15.50 4.83 9.11
CA ILE A 164 -14.11 4.55 9.50
C ILE A 164 -13.85 5.05 10.92
N PRO A 165 -13.85 4.17 11.93
CA PRO A 165 -13.41 4.51 13.28
C PRO A 165 -11.89 4.54 13.39
N PHE A 166 -11.34 5.50 14.13
CA PHE A 166 -9.93 5.53 14.51
C PHE A 166 -9.71 6.31 15.83
N VAL A 167 -8.52 6.16 16.38
CA VAL A 167 -8.04 6.93 17.53
C VAL A 167 -6.76 7.65 17.11
N ALA A 168 -6.70 8.95 17.34
CA ALA A 168 -5.56 9.79 17.01
C ALA A 168 -4.32 9.39 17.83
N GLN A 169 -3.22 9.00 17.18
CA GLN A 169 -1.97 8.62 17.85
C GLN A 169 -1.14 9.83 18.29
N THR A 170 -1.33 10.97 17.63
CA THR A 170 -0.67 12.24 17.93
C THR A 170 -1.64 13.40 17.77
N SER A 171 -1.38 14.51 18.45
CA SER A 171 -2.15 15.74 18.22
C SER A 171 -1.79 16.39 16.89
N GLY A 172 -2.77 16.90 16.14
CA GLY A 172 -2.54 17.67 14.92
C GLY A 172 -3.68 17.60 13.90
N ASP A 173 -3.36 18.01 12.69
CA ASP A 173 -4.28 18.01 11.55
C ASP A 173 -4.21 16.65 10.83
N TYR A 174 -5.27 15.85 10.93
CA TYR A 174 -5.46 14.64 10.16
C TYR A 174 -6.17 14.98 8.86
N LYS A 175 -5.73 14.39 7.75
CA LYS A 175 -6.31 14.64 6.42
C LYS A 175 -7.11 13.43 5.97
N PHE A 176 -8.40 13.59 5.79
CA PHE A 176 -9.27 12.58 5.23
C PHE A 176 -9.57 12.91 3.77
N THR A 177 -9.24 11.99 2.87
CA THR A 177 -9.43 12.15 1.44
C THR A 177 -10.47 11.16 0.96
N ILE A 178 -11.42 11.64 0.16
CA ILE A 178 -12.43 10.85 -0.53
C ILE A 178 -12.29 11.09 -2.03
N LYS A 179 -12.22 10.03 -2.81
CA LYS A 179 -12.12 10.08 -4.26
C LYS A 179 -13.20 9.22 -4.92
N SER A 180 -13.83 9.75 -5.95
CA SER A 180 -14.73 8.97 -6.82
C SER A 180 -13.90 8.11 -7.79
N ASN A 181 -14.16 6.81 -7.82
CA ASN A 181 -13.56 5.89 -8.79
C ASN A 181 -14.45 5.70 -10.04
N GLU A 182 -15.44 6.55 -10.21
CA GLU A 182 -16.38 6.46 -11.32
C GLU A 182 -15.76 6.88 -12.65
N SER A 183 -16.26 6.29 -13.73
CA SER A 183 -15.88 6.72 -15.07
C SER A 183 -16.37 8.13 -15.36
N ARG A 184 -15.62 8.85 -16.21
CA ARG A 184 -15.88 10.25 -16.59
C ARG A 184 -17.25 10.52 -17.20
N ASP A 185 -17.96 9.48 -17.63
CA ASP A 185 -19.27 9.59 -18.26
C ASP A 185 -20.42 9.64 -17.22
N LYS A 186 -20.15 9.42 -15.93
CA LYS A 186 -21.15 9.52 -14.87
C LYS A 186 -21.36 10.96 -14.40
N GLU A 187 -22.55 11.25 -13.87
CA GLU A 187 -22.86 12.56 -13.26
C GLU A 187 -22.22 12.69 -11.87
N SER A 188 -21.96 13.93 -11.45
CA SER A 188 -21.52 14.21 -10.08
C SER A 188 -22.52 13.67 -9.05
N GLN A 189 -22.01 12.99 -8.03
CA GLN A 189 -22.83 12.39 -6.99
C GLN A 189 -22.88 13.28 -5.76
N LYS A 190 -24.01 13.28 -5.06
CA LYS A 190 -24.18 14.04 -3.81
C LYS A 190 -23.67 13.20 -2.65
N ILE A 191 -22.66 13.69 -1.96
CA ILE A 191 -22.07 13.04 -0.78
C ILE A 191 -22.37 13.87 0.44
N THR A 192 -22.76 13.22 1.54
CA THR A 192 -22.80 13.83 2.87
C THR A 192 -21.77 13.17 3.76
N LEU A 193 -20.82 13.93 4.29
CA LEU A 193 -19.76 13.48 5.17
C LEU A 193 -19.96 14.07 6.56
N GLN A 194 -19.74 13.28 7.61
CA GLN A 194 -19.74 13.73 9.00
C GLN A 194 -18.77 12.89 9.82
N TYR A 195 -18.42 13.30 11.04
CA TYR A 195 -17.82 12.38 12.01
C TYR A 195 -18.36 12.60 13.41
N THR A 196 -18.26 11.57 14.25
CA THR A 196 -18.52 11.62 15.70
C THR A 196 -17.20 11.51 16.44
N ASP A 197 -17.10 12.20 17.57
CA ASP A 197 -16.01 12.10 18.55
C ASP A 197 -16.34 11.12 19.70
N THR A 198 -17.49 10.46 19.62
CA THR A 198 -17.98 9.53 20.64
C THR A 198 -18.08 8.12 20.06
N LEU A 199 -17.36 7.17 20.68
CA LEU A 199 -17.50 5.75 20.37
C LEU A 199 -18.87 5.25 20.84
N LYS A 200 -19.74 4.94 19.88
CA LYS A 200 -21.02 4.30 20.15
C LYS A 200 -20.92 2.82 19.80
N LEU A 201 -20.99 1.99 20.83
CA LEU A 201 -21.14 0.54 20.67
C LEU A 201 -22.63 0.20 20.50
N PRO A 202 -22.98 -0.81 19.68
CA PRO A 202 -24.35 -1.29 19.57
C PRO A 202 -24.97 -1.67 20.92
N SER A 203 -26.28 -1.49 21.04
CA SER A 203 -27.00 -1.68 22.32
C SER A 203 -26.96 -3.13 22.84
N LYS A 204 -26.92 -4.10 21.92
CA LYS A 204 -26.82 -5.54 22.20
C LYS A 204 -25.43 -6.07 21.86
N ILE A 205 -24.44 -5.57 22.57
CA ILE A 205 -23.07 -6.05 22.44
C ILE A 205 -22.80 -7.17 23.44
N SER A 206 -22.11 -8.21 22.99
CA SER A 206 -21.60 -9.26 23.86
C SER A 206 -20.07 -9.27 23.80
N GLU A 207 -19.43 -9.28 24.95
CA GLU A 207 -18.00 -9.51 25.02
C GLU A 207 -17.74 -10.98 24.70
N ARG A 208 -17.12 -11.23 23.54
CA ARG A 208 -16.80 -12.58 23.09
C ARG A 208 -15.52 -13.09 23.75
N ALA A 209 -14.51 -12.23 23.81
CA ALA A 209 -13.23 -12.54 24.41
C ALA A 209 -12.55 -11.29 24.96
N PHE A 210 -11.77 -11.48 26.01
CA PHE A 210 -11.07 -10.41 26.74
C PHE A 210 -9.64 -10.83 27.11
N ARG A 211 -8.70 -9.90 27.01
CA ARG A 211 -7.34 -10.02 27.54
C ARG A 211 -6.98 -8.73 28.27
N LYS A 212 -6.39 -8.86 29.45
CA LYS A 212 -5.75 -7.74 30.17
C LYS A 212 -4.24 -7.92 30.12
N ILE A 213 -3.53 -6.99 29.49
CA ILE A 213 -2.07 -7.08 29.29
C ILE A 213 -1.47 -5.69 29.46
N ASN A 214 -0.50 -5.55 30.37
CA ASN A 214 0.21 -4.29 30.64
C ASN A 214 -0.70 -3.05 30.83
N GLY A 215 -1.82 -3.22 31.55
CA GLY A 215 -2.80 -2.16 31.79
C GLY A 215 -3.75 -1.88 30.62
N TYR A 216 -3.60 -2.58 29.49
CA TYR A 216 -4.55 -2.56 28.39
C TYR A 216 -5.65 -3.59 28.58
N ASP A 217 -6.86 -3.21 28.21
CA ASP A 217 -8.01 -4.08 28.05
C ASP A 217 -8.23 -4.29 26.55
N VAL A 218 -8.01 -5.52 26.08
CA VAL A 218 -8.17 -5.92 24.68
C VAL A 218 -9.42 -6.77 24.58
N LYS A 219 -10.42 -6.26 23.86
CA LYS A 219 -11.76 -6.83 23.77
C LYS A 219 -12.09 -7.19 22.34
N ILE A 220 -12.63 -8.38 22.15
CA ILE A 220 -13.33 -8.76 20.93
C ILE A 220 -14.81 -8.79 21.27
N LEU A 221 -15.55 -7.89 20.65
CA LEU A 221 -16.97 -7.68 20.86
C LEU A 221 -17.75 -8.19 19.65
N ASN A 222 -18.94 -8.72 19.88
CA ASN A 222 -19.87 -9.09 18.82
C ASN A 222 -21.19 -8.32 18.99
N SER A 223 -21.66 -7.71 17.91
CA SER A 223 -23.00 -7.13 17.83
C SER A 223 -23.97 -8.21 17.38
N ALA A 224 -24.98 -8.51 18.21
CA ALA A 224 -26.05 -9.44 17.81
C ALA A 224 -26.97 -8.84 16.73
N GLU A 225 -27.01 -7.51 16.63
CA GLU A 225 -27.90 -6.78 15.69
C GLU A 225 -27.29 -6.69 14.30
N GLU A 226 -25.96 -6.58 14.22
CA GLU A 226 -25.25 -6.37 12.96
C GLU A 226 -24.49 -7.62 12.50
N GLU A 227 -24.38 -8.65 13.34
CA GLU A 227 -23.50 -9.81 13.16
C GLU A 227 -22.00 -9.46 12.98
N LYS A 228 -21.63 -8.20 13.21
CA LYS A 228 -20.28 -7.66 13.07
C LYS A 228 -19.45 -7.85 14.35
N SER A 229 -18.15 -8.04 14.16
CA SER A 229 -17.17 -8.09 15.24
C SER A 229 -16.48 -6.74 15.42
N THR A 230 -16.03 -6.41 16.62
CA THR A 230 -15.23 -5.20 16.90
C THR A 230 -14.05 -5.57 17.78
N LEU A 231 -12.84 -5.22 17.35
CA LEU A 231 -11.66 -5.22 18.19
C LEU A 231 -11.52 -3.86 18.85
N LEU A 232 -11.62 -3.82 20.17
CA LEU A 232 -11.46 -2.61 20.98
C LEU A 232 -10.26 -2.79 21.91
N ILE A 233 -9.29 -1.88 21.82
CA ILE A 233 -8.15 -1.83 22.73
C ILE A 233 -8.25 -0.55 23.56
N GLU A 234 -8.28 -0.68 24.88
CA GLU A 234 -8.38 0.44 25.81
C GLU A 234 -7.20 0.46 26.78
N LYS A 235 -6.84 1.63 27.29
CA LYS A 235 -5.90 1.79 28.42
C LYS A 235 -6.49 2.77 29.42
N GLY A 236 -6.67 2.33 30.67
CA GLY A 236 -7.30 3.16 31.70
C GLY A 236 -8.73 3.60 31.33
N GLY A 237 -9.47 2.76 30.61
CA GLY A 237 -10.85 3.04 30.16
C GLY A 237 -10.95 4.02 28.98
N ARG A 238 -9.83 4.40 28.36
CA ARG A 238 -9.82 5.22 27.13
C ARG A 238 -9.51 4.34 25.92
N PRO A 239 -10.28 4.46 24.81
CA PRO A 239 -9.93 3.79 23.56
C PRO A 239 -8.55 4.20 23.06
N LYS A 240 -7.79 3.22 22.59
CA LYS A 240 -6.48 3.36 21.94
C LYS A 240 -6.50 2.81 20.51
N LEU A 241 -7.40 1.88 20.23
CA LEU A 241 -7.69 1.36 18.90
C LEU A 241 -9.11 0.84 18.85
N VAL A 242 -9.78 1.08 17.72
CA VAL A 242 -11.06 0.49 17.38
C VAL A 242 -10.97 -0.02 15.95
N LEU A 243 -11.16 -1.32 15.75
CA LEU A 243 -11.35 -1.90 14.42
C LEU A 243 -12.74 -2.53 14.38
N LYS A 244 -13.54 -2.14 13.41
CA LYS A 244 -14.85 -2.74 13.14
C LYS A 244 -14.72 -3.66 11.95
N ASP A 245 -15.39 -4.79 12.06
CA ASP A 245 -15.53 -5.69 10.94
C ASP A 245 -16.67 -5.25 10.04
N VAL A 246 -16.52 -5.42 8.73
CA VAL A 246 -17.50 -4.93 7.75
C VAL A 246 -18.38 -6.05 7.17
N PHE A 247 -17.90 -7.28 7.08
CA PHE A 247 -18.66 -8.40 6.51
C PHE A 247 -19.42 -9.21 7.58
N LEU A 248 -20.58 -9.75 7.22
CA LEU A 248 -21.44 -10.53 8.14
C LEU A 248 -20.74 -11.79 8.72
N LEU A 249 -19.83 -12.39 7.94
CA LEU A 249 -19.12 -13.61 8.33
C LEU A 249 -17.72 -13.33 8.85
N SER A 250 -17.24 -12.10 8.74
CA SER A 250 -15.90 -11.76 9.19
C SER A 250 -15.85 -11.58 10.70
N ARG A 251 -14.74 -12.01 11.30
CA ARG A 251 -14.59 -12.04 12.76
C ARG A 251 -13.14 -11.85 13.19
N PHE A 252 -12.96 -11.19 14.33
CA PHE A 252 -11.69 -11.20 15.06
C PHE A 252 -11.61 -12.37 16.04
N TYR A 253 -10.38 -12.87 16.25
CA TYR A 253 -10.05 -13.92 17.20
C TYR A 253 -8.70 -13.63 17.86
N PHE A 254 -8.56 -13.94 19.15
CA PHE A 254 -7.23 -14.01 19.72
C PHE A 254 -6.53 -15.28 19.23
N SER A 255 -5.31 -15.14 18.69
CA SER A 255 -4.54 -16.27 18.17
C SER A 255 -4.08 -17.25 19.27
N ASP A 256 -4.29 -16.90 20.53
CA ASP A 256 -4.04 -17.72 21.71
C ASP A 256 -5.26 -18.52 22.20
N ASP A 257 -6.42 -18.39 21.53
CA ASP A 257 -7.65 -19.10 21.90
C ASP A 257 -7.69 -20.52 21.32
N VAL A 258 -7.46 -21.49 22.20
CA VAL A 258 -7.50 -22.93 21.87
C VAL A 258 -8.87 -23.42 21.37
N LYS A 259 -9.96 -22.69 21.60
CA LYS A 259 -11.30 -23.05 21.10
C LYS A 259 -11.39 -22.98 19.57
N HIS A 260 -10.50 -22.20 18.94
CA HIS A 260 -10.43 -22.02 17.50
C HIS A 260 -9.31 -22.84 16.83
N ALA A 261 -8.71 -23.77 17.59
CA ALA A 261 -7.68 -24.69 17.12
C ALA A 261 -8.26 -26.07 16.81
N TYR A 262 -8.35 -26.39 15.51
CA TYR A 262 -8.97 -27.61 14.99
C TYR A 262 -7.98 -28.77 14.84
N SER A 263 -6.68 -28.48 14.86
CA SER A 263 -5.60 -29.46 14.79
C SER A 263 -4.67 -29.44 16.01
N ALA A 264 -3.91 -30.53 16.23
CA ALA A 264 -2.88 -30.57 17.27
C ALA A 264 -1.81 -29.49 17.08
N LYS A 265 -1.49 -29.15 15.82
CA LYS A 265 -0.53 -28.10 15.46
C LYS A 265 -1.04 -26.73 15.87
N GLU A 266 -2.29 -26.41 15.56
CA GLU A 266 -2.93 -25.14 15.97
C GLU A 266 -3.07 -25.04 17.49
N ARG A 267 -3.37 -26.14 18.20
CA ARG A 267 -3.44 -26.12 19.67
C ARG A 267 -2.08 -25.80 20.29
N ARG A 268 -1.00 -26.38 19.75
CA ARG A 268 0.37 -26.04 20.16
C ARG A 268 0.70 -24.57 19.86
N SER A 269 0.29 -24.07 18.69
CA SER A 269 0.44 -22.66 18.33
C SER A 269 -0.26 -21.73 19.33
N ALA A 270 -1.54 -21.99 19.63
CA ALA A 270 -2.30 -21.19 20.59
C ALA A 270 -1.66 -21.19 21.99
N MET A 271 -1.14 -22.33 22.44
CA MET A 271 -0.39 -22.42 23.72
C MET A 271 0.91 -21.60 23.69
N LEU A 272 1.65 -21.62 22.57
CA LEU A 272 2.86 -20.79 22.40
C LEU A 272 2.51 -19.30 22.41
N MET A 273 1.46 -18.89 21.69
CA MET A 273 0.94 -17.51 21.69
C MET A 273 0.52 -17.06 23.09
N LYS A 274 -0.17 -17.92 23.85
CA LYS A 274 -0.63 -17.64 25.21
C LYS A 274 0.52 -17.49 26.21
N SER A 275 1.53 -18.35 26.11
CA SER A 275 2.65 -18.41 27.05
C SER A 275 3.81 -17.46 26.70
N THR A 276 3.70 -16.74 25.58
CA THR A 276 4.73 -15.81 25.11
C THR A 276 4.16 -14.40 25.11
N LEU A 277 4.54 -13.63 26.13
CA LEU A 277 4.06 -12.26 26.31
C LEU A 277 4.59 -11.36 25.20
N ASP A 278 5.91 -11.33 25.00
CA ASP A 278 6.61 -10.65 23.92
C ASP A 278 6.73 -11.58 22.70
N LYS A 279 5.80 -11.43 21.77
CA LYS A 279 5.67 -12.26 20.55
C LYS A 279 6.60 -11.77 19.45
N THR A 280 6.97 -10.50 19.46
CA THR A 280 7.87 -9.89 18.48
C THR A 280 9.35 -10.05 18.84
N GLY A 281 9.66 -10.23 20.12
CA GLY A 281 11.02 -10.30 20.66
C GLY A 281 11.67 -8.93 20.86
N ASP A 282 10.87 -7.86 21.01
CA ASP A 282 11.37 -6.49 21.16
C ASP A 282 11.36 -5.97 22.62
N GLY A 283 10.98 -6.83 23.57
CA GLY A 283 10.88 -6.53 24.99
C GLY A 283 9.51 -6.00 25.43
N THR A 284 8.59 -5.74 24.51
CA THR A 284 7.24 -5.25 24.82
C THR A 284 6.21 -6.38 24.77
N PRO A 285 5.26 -6.45 25.72
CA PRO A 285 4.13 -7.37 25.62
C PRO A 285 3.30 -7.14 24.35
N ASP A 286 2.93 -8.23 23.69
CA ASP A 286 2.09 -8.20 22.49
C ASP A 286 0.75 -8.90 22.71
N VAL A 287 -0.27 -8.44 22.01
CA VAL A 287 -1.44 -9.26 21.67
C VAL A 287 -1.44 -9.58 20.18
N ALA A 288 -1.69 -10.84 19.85
CA ALA A 288 -1.86 -11.31 18.48
C ALA A 288 -3.36 -11.54 18.22
N VAL A 289 -3.86 -10.94 17.15
CA VAL A 289 -5.26 -11.04 16.72
C VAL A 289 -5.28 -11.51 15.28
N GLU A 290 -6.01 -12.60 15.04
CA GLU A 290 -6.33 -13.06 13.70
C GLU A 290 -7.68 -12.47 13.29
N HIS A 291 -7.73 -11.87 12.10
CA HIS A 291 -8.95 -11.48 11.43
C HIS A 291 -9.24 -12.47 10.30
N TYR A 292 -10.50 -12.89 10.22
CA TYR A 292 -11.02 -13.79 9.21
C TYR A 292 -12.07 -13.02 8.41
N SER A 293 -11.95 -12.94 7.09
CA SER A 293 -12.86 -12.15 6.25
C SER A 293 -14.23 -12.78 6.00
N GLY A 294 -14.48 -14.03 6.40
CA GLY A 294 -15.79 -14.66 6.19
C GLY A 294 -15.95 -15.47 4.90
N GLY A 295 -15.05 -15.35 3.92
CA GLY A 295 -15.15 -16.04 2.63
C GLY A 295 -14.90 -17.55 2.69
N ALA A 296 -15.43 -18.32 1.72
CA ALA A 296 -15.26 -19.78 1.65
C ALA A 296 -13.78 -20.24 1.60
N HIS A 297 -12.92 -19.39 1.04
CA HIS A 297 -11.47 -19.62 0.96
C HIS A 297 -10.69 -18.80 2.00
N CYS A 298 -11.41 -18.21 2.96
CA CYS A 298 -10.91 -17.87 4.28
C CYS A 298 -9.69 -16.93 4.29
N CYS A 299 -9.81 -15.69 3.80
CA CYS A 299 -8.72 -14.72 3.83
C CYS A 299 -8.38 -14.32 5.28
N TYR A 300 -7.29 -14.86 5.80
CA TYR A 300 -6.76 -14.56 7.13
C TYR A 300 -5.80 -13.37 7.08
N THR A 301 -5.90 -12.51 8.08
CA THR A 301 -4.93 -11.45 8.36
C THR A 301 -4.47 -11.57 9.80
N MET A 302 -3.16 -11.65 10.02
CA MET A 302 -2.61 -11.57 11.38
C MET A 302 -2.21 -10.15 11.71
N MET A 303 -2.60 -9.71 12.90
CA MET A 303 -2.22 -8.42 13.47
C MET A 303 -1.50 -8.63 14.80
N PHE A 304 -0.49 -7.81 15.04
CA PHE A 304 0.22 -7.73 16.31
C PHE A 304 0.13 -6.31 16.85
N PHE A 305 -0.19 -6.19 18.12
CA PHE A 305 -0.27 -4.91 18.81
C PHE A 305 0.67 -4.94 20.02
N GLU A 306 1.65 -4.05 20.01
CA GLU A 306 2.56 -3.84 21.13
C GLU A 306 1.89 -2.98 22.19
N LEU A 307 1.83 -3.53 23.39
CA LEU A 307 1.12 -2.99 24.53
C LEU A 307 2.12 -2.38 25.51
N GLY A 308 2.88 -1.38 25.06
CA GLY A 308 3.92 -0.68 25.83
C GLY A 308 3.40 0.52 26.62
N GLU A 309 4.19 1.59 26.72
CA GLU A 309 3.68 2.88 27.23
C GLU A 309 2.61 3.45 26.30
N THR A 310 2.89 3.39 24.99
CA THR A 310 1.96 3.68 23.91
C THR A 310 1.55 2.39 23.19
N LEU A 311 0.34 2.39 22.62
CA LEU A 311 -0.10 1.30 21.76
C LEU A 311 0.60 1.44 20.41
N LYS A 312 1.26 0.38 19.95
CA LYS A 312 1.90 0.40 18.63
C LYS A 312 1.43 -0.80 17.78
N PRO A 313 0.53 -0.58 16.81
CA PRO A 313 0.19 -1.63 15.86
C PRO A 313 1.40 -1.92 14.96
N ARG A 314 1.65 -3.21 14.70
CA ARG A 314 2.57 -3.63 13.63
C ARG A 314 1.80 -3.78 12.33
N LYS A 315 2.53 -3.67 11.21
CA LYS A 315 1.96 -3.88 9.87
C LYS A 315 1.27 -5.25 9.83
N PRO A 316 -0.05 -5.30 9.56
CA PRO A 316 -0.77 -6.56 9.39
C PRO A 316 -0.19 -7.38 8.24
N ILE A 317 -0.36 -8.69 8.34
CA ILE A 317 0.13 -9.62 7.32
C ILE A 317 -1.06 -10.43 6.86
N SER A 318 -1.46 -10.17 5.63
CA SER A 318 -2.38 -11.05 4.93
C SER A 318 -1.66 -12.36 4.68
N THR A 319 -2.23 -13.43 5.21
CA THR A 319 -1.83 -14.80 4.89
C THR A 319 -2.84 -15.47 3.96
N GLY A 320 -3.84 -14.68 3.52
CA GLY A 320 -4.87 -15.08 2.58
C GLY A 320 -5.45 -16.43 2.95
N ASN A 321 -5.33 -17.41 2.07
CA ASN A 321 -5.93 -18.73 2.25
C ASN A 321 -5.24 -19.62 3.30
N ALA A 322 -4.11 -19.18 3.87
CA ALA A 322 -3.37 -19.91 4.88
C ALA A 322 -3.48 -19.21 6.25
N ARG A 323 -3.56 -20.01 7.33
CA ARG A 323 -3.41 -19.48 8.70
C ARG A 323 -1.93 -19.33 9.04
N MET A 324 -1.62 -18.36 9.89
CA MET A 324 -0.31 -18.26 10.51
C MET A 324 -0.29 -18.90 11.89
N ILE A 325 0.66 -19.79 12.13
CA ILE A 325 0.78 -20.53 13.38
C ILE A 325 2.15 -20.35 14.02
N ALA A 326 2.20 -20.22 15.33
CA ALA A 326 3.46 -20.22 16.08
C ALA A 326 4.03 -21.65 16.14
N ILE A 327 5.30 -21.79 15.76
CA ILE A 327 6.01 -23.09 15.74
C ILE A 327 7.15 -23.18 16.76
N GLY A 328 7.46 -22.09 17.43
CA GLY A 328 8.46 -22.04 18.50
C GLY A 328 8.87 -20.61 18.84
N LYS A 329 9.91 -20.48 19.66
CA LYS A 329 10.59 -19.21 19.92
C LYS A 329 11.86 -19.11 19.09
N ASN A 330 12.20 -17.90 18.67
CA ASN A 330 13.48 -17.60 18.07
C ASN A 330 14.54 -17.37 19.19
N PRO A 331 15.85 -17.36 18.88
CA PRO A 331 16.90 -17.18 19.88
C PRO A 331 16.86 -15.83 20.62
N LYS A 332 16.16 -14.83 20.10
CA LYS A 332 15.98 -13.51 20.72
C LYS A 332 14.75 -13.44 21.64
N GLY A 333 13.98 -14.52 21.75
CA GLY A 333 12.83 -14.62 22.68
C GLY A 333 11.46 -14.49 22.02
N GLY A 334 11.37 -13.78 20.88
CA GLY A 334 10.13 -13.65 20.10
C GLY A 334 9.66 -14.96 19.48
N LEU A 335 8.43 -14.99 18.98
CA LEU A 335 7.87 -16.15 18.31
C LEU A 335 8.40 -16.30 16.89
N ARG A 336 8.43 -17.56 16.45
CA ARG A 336 8.61 -17.96 15.06
C ARG A 336 7.28 -18.51 14.56
N PHE A 337 6.91 -18.09 13.36
CA PHE A 337 5.68 -18.48 12.73
C PHE A 337 5.92 -19.32 11.48
N GLU A 338 4.93 -20.12 11.14
CA GLU A 338 4.80 -20.81 9.86
C GLU A 338 3.49 -20.36 9.23
N THR A 339 3.52 -20.05 7.95
CA THR A 339 2.34 -19.85 7.09
C THR A 339 2.60 -20.51 5.75
N ALA A 340 1.68 -20.36 4.80
CA ALA A 340 1.91 -20.70 3.41
C ALA A 340 1.71 -19.46 2.52
N ASP A 341 2.40 -19.46 1.38
CA ASP A 341 2.22 -18.45 0.35
C ASP A 341 1.07 -18.84 -0.57
N ASP A 342 -0.03 -18.12 -0.46
CA ASP A 342 -1.24 -18.41 -1.22
C ASP A 342 -1.32 -17.65 -2.55
N THR A 343 -0.24 -16.97 -2.96
CA THR A 343 -0.15 -16.28 -4.26
C THR A 343 -0.53 -17.20 -5.42
N PHE A 344 -0.34 -18.51 -5.28
CA PHE A 344 -0.63 -19.52 -6.31
C PHE A 344 -2.03 -20.14 -6.21
N ALA A 345 -2.88 -19.67 -5.29
CA ALA A 345 -4.29 -20.04 -5.24
C ALA A 345 -4.97 -19.69 -6.57
N TYR A 346 -5.68 -20.67 -7.16
CA TYR A 346 -6.35 -20.58 -8.45
C TYR A 346 -5.45 -20.32 -9.67
N TRP A 347 -4.14 -20.28 -9.50
CA TRP A 347 -3.25 -20.09 -10.63
C TRP A 347 -3.13 -21.38 -11.45
N VAL A 348 -3.70 -21.37 -12.66
CA VAL A 348 -3.75 -22.48 -13.64
C VAL A 348 -4.30 -23.81 -13.12
N THR A 349 -4.97 -23.81 -11.96
CA THR A 349 -5.55 -25.00 -11.34
C THR A 349 -6.67 -24.64 -10.36
N SER A 350 -7.41 -25.64 -9.89
CA SER A 350 -8.43 -25.45 -8.83
C SER A 350 -7.77 -25.20 -7.48
N PHE A 351 -8.46 -24.48 -6.58
CA PHE A 351 -7.97 -24.22 -5.23
C PHE A 351 -7.46 -25.46 -4.48
N ALA A 352 -8.21 -26.57 -4.56
CA ALA A 352 -7.86 -27.82 -3.88
C ALA A 352 -6.54 -28.43 -4.36
N GLN A 353 -6.08 -28.02 -5.54
CA GLN A 353 -4.82 -28.46 -6.13
C GLN A 353 -3.77 -27.35 -6.13
N SER A 354 -4.10 -26.10 -5.78
CA SER A 354 -3.09 -25.04 -5.70
C SER A 354 -2.05 -25.37 -4.64
N PRO A 355 -0.75 -25.44 -4.99
CA PRO A 355 0.32 -25.54 -4.02
C PRO A 355 0.47 -24.21 -3.30
N MET A 356 0.85 -24.31 -2.03
CA MET A 356 1.07 -23.16 -1.16
C MET A 356 2.39 -23.39 -0.43
N PRO A 357 3.53 -22.91 -0.98
CA PRO A 357 4.83 -23.19 -0.39
C PRO A 357 4.91 -22.61 1.03
N THR A 358 5.44 -23.42 1.95
CA THR A 358 5.56 -23.04 3.37
C THR A 358 6.57 -21.91 3.54
N VAL A 359 6.21 -20.90 4.34
CA VAL A 359 7.08 -19.79 4.70
C VAL A 359 7.27 -19.76 6.21
N ILE A 360 8.53 -19.74 6.65
CA ILE A 360 8.88 -19.57 8.07
C ILE A 360 9.17 -18.10 8.30
N LEU A 361 8.50 -17.50 9.26
CA LEU A 361 8.51 -16.07 9.52
C LEU A 361 9.05 -15.76 10.93
N GLU A 362 9.86 -14.71 11.05
CA GLU A 362 10.33 -14.17 12.33
C GLU A 362 10.33 -12.64 12.28
N PHE A 363 10.12 -12.00 13.43
CA PHE A 363 10.28 -10.56 13.53
C PHE A 363 11.76 -10.17 13.43
N GLN A 364 12.05 -9.25 12.50
CA GLN A 364 13.35 -8.65 12.28
C GLN A 364 13.15 -7.15 12.14
N GLU A 365 13.70 -6.39 13.09
CA GLU A 365 13.59 -4.92 13.11
C GLU A 365 12.12 -4.46 13.13
N GLY A 366 11.28 -5.16 13.89
CA GLY A 366 9.86 -4.84 14.04
C GLY A 366 8.99 -5.17 12.82
N VAL A 367 9.54 -5.87 11.81
CA VAL A 367 8.80 -6.36 10.64
C VAL A 367 8.91 -7.87 10.59
N LEU A 368 7.81 -8.56 10.34
CA LEU A 368 7.85 -9.99 10.14
C LEU A 368 8.44 -10.30 8.76
N ARG A 369 9.49 -11.12 8.73
CA ARG A 369 10.22 -11.46 7.50
C ARG A 369 10.43 -12.97 7.39
N PRO A 370 10.50 -13.51 6.17
CA PRO A 370 10.89 -14.89 5.98
C PRO A 370 12.30 -15.16 6.52
N ASN A 371 12.49 -16.33 7.13
CA ASN A 371 13.78 -16.83 7.58
C ASN A 371 14.26 -17.94 6.63
N PHE A 372 15.04 -17.55 5.62
CA PHE A 372 15.51 -18.49 4.58
C PHE A 372 16.39 -19.61 5.11
N LYS A 373 17.16 -19.33 6.17
CA LYS A 373 17.99 -20.35 6.78
C LYS A 373 17.16 -21.51 7.31
N LEU A 374 15.96 -21.24 7.83
CA LEU A 374 15.03 -22.25 8.35
C LEU A 374 14.17 -22.89 7.26
N MET A 375 13.92 -22.18 6.16
CA MET A 375 13.22 -22.72 4.99
C MET A 375 14.12 -23.61 4.12
N ARG A 376 15.44 -23.45 4.22
CA ARG A 376 16.42 -24.18 3.42
C ARG A 376 16.32 -25.69 3.66
N LYS A 377 16.18 -26.44 2.58
CA LYS A 377 16.28 -27.91 2.55
C LYS A 377 17.60 -28.31 1.92
N PRO A 378 18.14 -29.52 2.18
CA PRO A 378 19.26 -30.04 1.40
C PRO A 378 18.89 -30.11 -0.09
N ALA A 379 19.82 -29.70 -0.97
CA ALA A 379 19.61 -29.80 -2.40
C ALA A 379 19.35 -31.27 -2.80
N PRO A 380 18.28 -31.58 -3.56
CA PRO A 380 18.13 -32.92 -4.11
C PRO A 380 19.22 -33.18 -5.15
N SER A 381 19.68 -34.43 -5.23
CA SER A 381 20.61 -34.81 -6.29
C SER A 381 19.96 -34.71 -7.67
N LEU A 382 20.74 -34.37 -8.70
CA LEU A 382 20.25 -34.30 -10.07
C LEU A 382 19.64 -35.65 -10.52
N THR A 383 20.19 -36.78 -10.06
CA THR A 383 19.63 -38.11 -10.33
C THR A 383 18.22 -38.26 -9.74
N LYS A 384 17.99 -37.77 -8.51
CA LYS A 384 16.65 -37.77 -7.89
C LYS A 384 15.68 -36.90 -8.68
N LEU A 385 16.10 -35.69 -9.09
CA LEU A 385 15.28 -34.80 -9.91
C LEU A 385 14.94 -35.41 -11.27
N LYS A 386 15.92 -35.99 -11.98
CA LYS A 386 15.71 -36.71 -13.25
C LYS A 386 14.71 -37.85 -13.12
N ASN A 387 14.80 -38.62 -12.03
CA ASN A 387 13.85 -39.71 -11.76
C ASN A 387 12.44 -39.19 -11.52
N LYS A 388 12.28 -38.14 -10.71
CA LYS A 388 10.98 -37.50 -10.47
C LYS A 388 10.41 -36.91 -11.77
N ALA A 389 11.21 -36.15 -12.51
CA ALA A 389 10.83 -35.56 -13.78
C ALA A 389 10.39 -36.63 -14.80
N ARG A 390 11.09 -37.77 -14.89
CA ARG A 390 10.70 -38.89 -15.76
C ARG A 390 9.31 -39.45 -15.44
N VAL A 391 8.95 -39.52 -14.15
CA VAL A 391 7.63 -40.00 -13.71
C VAL A 391 6.54 -38.96 -14.02
N ILE A 392 6.80 -37.69 -13.70
CA ILE A 392 5.83 -36.61 -13.89
C ILE A 392 5.61 -36.28 -15.37
N ARG A 393 6.67 -36.27 -16.19
CA ARG A 393 6.58 -36.04 -17.65
C ARG A 393 5.56 -36.94 -18.34
N LYS A 394 5.41 -38.20 -17.89
CA LYS A 394 4.42 -39.14 -18.45
C LYS A 394 2.97 -38.78 -18.16
N LYS A 395 2.73 -37.90 -17.19
CA LYS A 395 1.40 -37.43 -16.78
C LYS A 395 1.04 -36.08 -17.40
N ILE A 396 2.01 -35.40 -18.02
CA ILE A 396 1.81 -34.08 -18.62
C ILE A 396 1.14 -34.24 -19.99
N SER A 397 0.04 -33.52 -20.20
CA SER A 397 -0.62 -33.39 -21.49
C SER A 397 0.32 -32.80 -22.54
N LEU A 398 0.26 -33.33 -23.77
CA LEU A 398 1.01 -32.79 -24.91
C LEU A 398 0.37 -31.54 -25.53
N GLU A 399 -0.83 -31.15 -25.08
CA GLU A 399 -1.49 -29.92 -25.55
C GLU A 399 -0.61 -28.70 -25.30
N PRO A 400 -0.49 -27.76 -26.26
CA PRO A 400 0.28 -26.54 -26.07
C PRO A 400 -0.20 -25.74 -24.86
N TYR A 401 0.73 -25.25 -24.04
CA TYR A 401 0.39 -24.22 -23.06
C TYR A 401 0.25 -22.87 -23.76
N LYS A 402 -0.92 -22.24 -23.68
CA LYS A 402 -1.24 -21.02 -24.42
C LYS A 402 -1.31 -19.76 -23.55
N GLY A 403 -1.18 -19.93 -22.24
CA GLY A 403 -1.18 -18.83 -21.26
C GLY A 403 -2.28 -18.98 -20.21
N VAL A 404 -2.19 -18.18 -19.15
CA VAL A 404 -3.15 -18.19 -18.03
C VAL A 404 -4.59 -17.84 -18.42
N ASP A 405 -4.77 -17.10 -19.51
CA ASP A 405 -6.10 -16.64 -19.98
C ASP A 405 -6.85 -17.69 -20.81
N ASP A 406 -6.18 -18.78 -21.20
CA ASP A 406 -6.83 -19.85 -21.95
C ASP A 406 -7.44 -20.87 -20.97
N PRO A 407 -8.77 -21.02 -20.92
CA PRO A 407 -9.44 -21.95 -20.00
C PRO A 407 -9.10 -23.43 -20.27
N SER A 408 -8.55 -23.75 -21.44
CA SER A 408 -8.03 -25.09 -21.76
C SER A 408 -6.57 -25.30 -21.31
N SER A 409 -5.88 -24.25 -20.85
CA SER A 409 -4.50 -24.31 -20.33
C SER A 409 -4.40 -24.82 -18.89
N GLY A 410 -5.38 -25.61 -18.41
CA GLY A 410 -5.25 -26.33 -17.16
C GLY A 410 -3.93 -27.10 -17.15
N PHE A 411 -3.04 -26.76 -16.20
CA PHE A 411 -1.68 -27.28 -16.17
C PHE A 411 -1.49 -28.22 -14.98
N GLU A 412 -0.76 -29.32 -15.16
CA GLU A 412 -0.58 -30.32 -14.12
C GLU A 412 0.26 -29.76 -12.96
N VAL A 413 -0.44 -29.40 -11.88
CA VAL A 413 0.09 -28.85 -10.61
C VAL A 413 1.36 -29.52 -10.13
N VAL A 414 1.39 -30.85 -10.17
CA VAL A 414 2.45 -31.69 -9.60
C VAL A 414 3.83 -31.31 -10.14
N PHE A 415 3.89 -30.66 -11.30
CA PHE A 415 5.15 -30.18 -11.85
C PHE A 415 5.64 -28.89 -11.19
N TRP A 416 4.82 -27.85 -11.07
CA TRP A 416 5.29 -26.54 -10.62
C TRP A 416 5.28 -26.40 -9.09
N ASP A 417 4.56 -27.27 -8.38
CA ASP A 417 4.71 -27.47 -6.93
C ASP A 417 6.17 -27.80 -6.55
N GLU A 418 6.83 -28.69 -7.29
CA GLU A 418 8.25 -29.00 -7.06
C GLU A 418 9.17 -27.81 -7.37
N MET A 419 8.82 -27.01 -8.39
CA MET A 419 9.57 -25.79 -8.67
C MET A 419 9.48 -24.81 -7.50
N LEU A 420 8.28 -24.62 -6.93
CA LEU A 420 8.09 -23.77 -5.77
C LEU A 420 8.83 -24.29 -4.54
N ASP A 421 8.80 -25.60 -4.27
CA ASP A 421 9.56 -26.19 -3.17
C ASP A 421 11.07 -25.92 -3.33
N LEU A 422 11.60 -26.09 -4.54
CA LEU A 422 13.00 -25.80 -4.86
C LEU A 422 13.32 -24.31 -4.70
N ILE A 423 12.48 -23.41 -5.21
CA ILE A 423 12.68 -21.95 -5.11
C ILE A 423 12.69 -21.50 -3.64
N TYR A 424 11.67 -21.88 -2.86
CA TYR A 424 11.50 -21.45 -1.47
C TYR A 424 12.51 -22.10 -0.53
N SER A 425 13.06 -23.26 -0.89
CA SER A 425 14.15 -23.90 -0.16
C SER A 425 15.56 -23.45 -0.60
N GLY A 426 15.67 -22.50 -1.53
CA GLY A 426 16.92 -21.85 -1.93
C GLY A 426 17.67 -22.51 -3.08
N HIS A 427 16.98 -23.31 -3.90
CA HIS A 427 17.52 -24.08 -5.03
C HIS A 427 16.89 -23.67 -6.36
N GLU A 428 16.75 -22.37 -6.60
CA GLU A 428 16.08 -21.82 -7.79
C GLU A 428 16.68 -22.30 -9.12
N GLU A 429 18.02 -22.39 -9.22
CA GLU A 429 18.66 -22.96 -10.42
C GLU A 429 18.21 -24.41 -10.69
N LEU A 430 18.04 -25.21 -9.64
CA LEU A 430 17.53 -26.58 -9.78
C LEU A 430 16.05 -26.61 -10.16
N ALA A 431 15.25 -25.60 -9.78
CA ALA A 431 13.86 -25.48 -10.19
C ALA A 431 13.74 -25.31 -11.71
N TRP A 432 14.59 -24.45 -12.29
CA TRP A 432 14.64 -24.24 -13.74
C TRP A 432 15.18 -25.45 -14.49
N GLN A 433 16.21 -26.12 -13.96
CA GLN A 433 16.67 -27.40 -14.52
C GLN A 433 15.57 -28.47 -14.44
N TYR A 434 14.80 -28.51 -13.35
CA TYR A 434 13.69 -29.44 -13.20
C TYR A 434 12.59 -29.17 -14.22
N LEU A 435 12.26 -27.91 -14.50
CA LEU A 435 11.36 -27.52 -15.58
C LEU A 435 11.87 -28.05 -16.93
N ASP A 436 13.15 -27.91 -17.24
CA ASP A 436 13.74 -28.46 -18.47
C ASP A 436 13.62 -29.98 -18.55
N LEU A 437 13.82 -30.66 -17.41
CA LEU A 437 13.74 -32.11 -17.32
C LEU A 437 12.29 -32.62 -17.39
N VAL A 438 11.29 -31.87 -16.94
CA VAL A 438 9.92 -32.37 -16.87
C VAL A 438 9.11 -31.97 -18.11
N TRP A 439 9.44 -30.87 -18.77
CA TRP A 439 8.74 -30.41 -19.98
C TRP A 439 8.90 -31.41 -21.14
N PRO A 440 7.80 -31.97 -21.70
CA PRO A 440 7.89 -32.86 -22.87
C PRO A 440 8.46 -32.12 -24.09
N ALA A 441 9.38 -32.74 -24.82
CA ALA A 441 10.02 -32.12 -25.98
C ALA A 441 9.02 -31.72 -27.08
N GLN A 442 7.90 -32.44 -27.19
CA GLN A 442 6.84 -32.21 -28.16
C GLN A 442 5.83 -31.13 -27.72
N LYS A 443 5.79 -30.79 -26.42
CA LYS A 443 4.82 -29.83 -25.88
C LYS A 443 5.31 -28.41 -26.16
N GLN A 444 4.48 -27.60 -26.82
CA GLN A 444 4.76 -26.18 -27.07
C GLN A 444 4.36 -25.30 -25.86
N GLY A 445 4.87 -24.07 -25.81
CA GLY A 445 4.45 -23.08 -24.80
C GLY A 445 5.34 -22.95 -23.56
N LYS A 446 6.52 -23.59 -23.53
CA LYS A 446 7.42 -23.54 -22.35
C LYS A 446 7.84 -22.12 -21.96
N ALA A 447 8.20 -21.30 -22.95
CA ALA A 447 8.60 -19.92 -22.71
C ALA A 447 7.44 -19.04 -22.20
N ILE A 448 6.21 -19.32 -22.66
CA ILE A 448 5.00 -18.64 -22.17
C ILE A 448 4.76 -19.04 -20.72
N PHE A 449 4.84 -20.34 -20.39
CA PHE A 449 4.75 -20.81 -19.01
C PHE A 449 5.80 -20.16 -18.11
N GLN A 450 7.06 -20.09 -18.53
CA GLN A 450 8.13 -19.46 -17.74
C GLN A 450 7.82 -18.00 -17.44
N LYS A 451 7.34 -17.26 -18.45
CA LYS A 451 6.93 -15.87 -18.29
C LYS A 451 5.78 -15.74 -17.29
N ASP A 452 4.69 -16.49 -17.49
CA ASP A 452 3.51 -16.44 -16.64
C ASP A 452 3.80 -16.87 -15.21
N PHE A 453 4.62 -17.91 -15.02
CA PHE A 453 5.07 -18.37 -13.71
C PHE A 453 5.88 -17.30 -12.99
N MET A 454 6.79 -16.62 -13.68
CA MET A 454 7.57 -15.53 -13.10
C MET A 454 6.71 -14.31 -12.78
N GLU A 455 5.76 -14.00 -13.64
CA GLU A 455 4.79 -12.93 -13.39
C GLU A 455 3.97 -13.25 -12.14
N GLN A 456 3.48 -14.49 -11.99
CA GLN A 456 2.74 -14.90 -10.80
C GLN A 456 3.62 -14.91 -9.55
N LEU A 457 4.82 -15.50 -9.63
CA LEU A 457 5.78 -15.52 -8.53
C LEU A 457 6.16 -14.09 -8.08
N SER A 458 6.24 -13.13 -9.00
CA SER A 458 6.53 -11.73 -8.68
C SER A 458 5.44 -11.04 -7.85
N LYS A 459 4.19 -11.56 -7.87
CA LYS A 459 3.09 -11.05 -7.04
C LYS A 459 3.21 -11.47 -5.58
N SER A 460 4.03 -12.48 -5.27
CA SER A 460 4.21 -12.94 -3.90
C SER A 460 4.98 -11.92 -3.06
N GLN A 461 4.34 -11.46 -1.98
CA GLN A 461 5.00 -10.62 -0.97
C GLN A 461 6.20 -11.32 -0.33
N PHE A 462 6.12 -12.65 -0.14
CA PHE A 462 7.19 -13.42 0.48
C PHE A 462 8.36 -13.56 -0.48
N TRP A 463 8.09 -13.90 -1.74
CA TRP A 463 9.10 -13.99 -2.79
C TRP A 463 9.92 -12.71 -2.95
N GLN A 464 9.24 -11.57 -3.00
CA GLN A 464 9.91 -10.26 -3.08
C GLN A 464 10.85 -10.03 -1.89
N MET A 465 10.48 -10.48 -0.68
CA MET A 465 11.37 -10.42 0.48
C MET A 465 12.56 -11.39 0.35
N ILE A 466 12.36 -12.58 -0.22
CA ILE A 466 13.43 -13.55 -0.52
C ILE A 466 14.47 -12.96 -1.45
N GLU A 467 14.02 -12.41 -2.57
CA GLU A 467 14.90 -11.82 -3.58
C GLU A 467 15.72 -10.65 -3.02
N LYS A 468 15.12 -9.84 -2.16
CA LYS A 468 15.82 -8.74 -1.51
C LYS A 468 16.92 -9.21 -0.54
N GLU A 469 16.68 -10.28 0.21
CA GLU A 469 17.68 -10.82 1.15
C GLU A 469 18.84 -11.49 0.43
N LYS A 470 18.57 -12.25 -0.65
CA LYS A 470 19.62 -12.85 -1.51
C LYS A 470 20.60 -11.78 -2.01
N LYS A 471 20.07 -10.71 -2.63
CA LYS A 471 20.87 -9.58 -3.15
C LYS A 471 21.69 -8.89 -2.06
N THR A 472 21.16 -8.83 -0.84
CA THR A 472 21.88 -8.24 0.31
C THR A 472 23.03 -9.12 0.77
N THR A 473 22.87 -10.44 0.73
CA THR A 473 23.90 -11.41 1.13
C THR A 473 25.04 -11.46 0.12
N GLU A 474 24.73 -11.54 -1.18
CA GLU A 474 25.73 -11.52 -2.26
C GLU A 474 26.59 -10.25 -2.25
N LYS A 475 26.00 -9.10 -1.92
CA LYS A 475 26.74 -7.83 -1.79
C LYS A 475 27.70 -7.82 -0.60
N LYS A 476 27.40 -8.56 0.49
CA LYS A 476 28.32 -8.70 1.63
C LYS A 476 29.49 -9.61 1.30
N ASP A 477 29.24 -10.70 0.56
CA ASP A 477 30.28 -11.67 0.20
C ASP A 477 31.22 -11.15 -0.90
N SER A 478 30.73 -10.26 -1.77
CA SER A 478 31.52 -9.61 -2.83
C SER A 478 32.35 -8.41 -2.37
N ASN A 479 32.22 -7.97 -1.12
CA ASN A 479 33.04 -6.91 -0.52
C ASN A 479 33.91 -7.48 0.61
N PRO A 480 34.97 -8.24 0.28
CA PRO A 480 35.89 -8.75 1.28
C PRO A 480 36.53 -7.56 2.02
N ARG A 481 36.49 -7.61 3.36
CA ARG A 481 37.11 -6.62 4.24
C ARG A 481 38.63 -6.59 4.11
#